data_AF-A0A9P4UY33-F1
#
_entry.id   AF-A0A9P4UY33-F1
#
_cell.length_a   1.000
_cell.length_b   1.000
_cell.length_c   1.000
_cell.angle_alpha   90.00
_cell.angle_beta   90.00
_cell.angle_gamma   90.00
#
_symmetry.space_group_name_H-M   'P 1'
#
loop_
_entity.id
_entity.type
_entity.pdbx_description
1 polymer ?
#
loop_
_entity_poly.entity_id
_entity_poly.type
_entity_poly.pdbx_seq_one_letter_code
_entity_poly.pdbx_strand_id
1 'polypeptide(L)'
;MASAVWKEKGGDADFIEAWQYENDVEASDENFRHGSLQNDEITDWLNDADPLLPENVQRTPVGRIRMLICERSRYDPLDFPISRPIFEATEKALNLHPATCSTFECHAGTFSRYLTFADTARTQLERISIILKAPQKREIANYGLSLTHCLSTHTTTALLYGAEVLLRPNSPRASEFAKEPLQHDRQHDGYGPLPGSSKPPTFLELLQSTAAYWTHPLLLPILLLQHHTRAIRAFVNHGTLVRETVAIERSLGVTRVGHNYTDAAHTNNQARTLRSKAEELTIRINTHSTRLLFTSRSPAWNHAASLWMLKLLKDVEAHVPEQREAQGELRAALEFNAGLAEAAVDDVANMKERMALQLNVLYNLVAQMDNALNAQLAAAAGRDSTSMKILAFISAVFLPGSFVATVMSIDMFDWRYSSADGRDEGGADGVVSDRFWIYWVIAVPLTVLTLIGWGFWWRVEIAKFKENFKAVVNVDEKPEVSVQDDMEQRDEKIGPLVSIRSRMGLV
;
A
#
# COMPACT_ATOMS: atom_id res chain seq x y z
N MET A 1 -22.04 28.30 -1.54
CA MET A 1 -22.75 27.00 -1.44
C MET A 1 -22.48 26.45 -0.05
N ALA A 2 -23.52 26.03 0.68
CA ALA A 2 -23.37 25.57 2.06
C ALA A 2 -22.57 24.26 2.10
N SER A 3 -21.40 24.28 2.75
CA SER A 3 -20.67 23.07 3.10
C SER A 3 -21.44 22.32 4.19
N ALA A 4 -21.77 21.05 3.94
CA ALA A 4 -22.59 20.22 4.81
C ALA A 4 -21.86 19.67 6.06
N VAL A 5 -20.60 20.08 6.31
CA VAL A 5 -19.71 19.38 7.28
C VAL A 5 -19.09 20.32 8.33
N TRP A 6 -19.46 21.61 8.38
CA TRP A 6 -18.87 22.53 9.36
C TRP A 6 -19.19 22.11 10.81
N LYS A 7 -18.25 21.44 11.47
CA LYS A 7 -18.35 21.02 12.88
C LYS A 7 -17.49 21.92 13.74
N GLU A 8 -18.15 22.84 14.42
CA GLU A 8 -17.53 23.71 15.43
C GLU A 8 -17.20 22.87 16.66
N LYS A 9 -15.97 22.98 17.14
CA LYS A 9 -15.54 22.31 18.37
C LYS A 9 -15.11 23.29 19.47
N GLY A 10 -14.80 24.53 19.10
CA GLY A 10 -14.12 25.47 19.97
C GLY A 10 -12.65 25.09 20.16
N GLY A 11 -11.79 26.10 20.23
CA GLY A 11 -10.35 25.94 20.40
C GLY A 11 -9.64 27.24 20.05
N ASP A 12 -8.38 27.35 20.47
CA ASP A 12 -7.55 28.52 20.17
C ASP A 12 -7.05 28.44 18.72
N ALA A 13 -6.90 29.60 18.07
CA ALA A 13 -6.21 29.74 16.80
C ALA A 13 -4.82 30.31 17.07
N ASP A 14 -3.78 29.75 16.47
CA ASP A 14 -2.45 30.32 16.57
C ASP A 14 -2.30 31.44 15.53
N PHE A 15 -1.39 32.38 15.77
CA PHE A 15 -1.07 33.42 14.81
C PHE A 15 0.43 33.58 14.65
N ILE A 16 0.84 34.07 13.48
CA ILE A 16 2.18 34.54 13.20
C ILE A 16 2.08 35.91 12.53
N GLU A 17 2.89 36.84 13.01
CA GLU A 17 3.14 38.12 12.37
C GLU A 17 4.64 38.34 12.21
N ALA A 18 5.02 38.83 11.03
CA ALA A 18 6.39 39.19 10.74
C ALA A 18 6.40 40.54 10.03
N TRP A 19 7.29 41.44 10.44
CA TRP A 19 7.46 42.76 9.85
C TRP A 19 8.83 42.85 9.23
N GLN A 20 8.89 43.18 7.94
CA GLN A 20 10.15 43.36 7.25
C GLN A 20 10.54 44.84 7.31
N TYR A 21 11.76 45.13 7.77
CA TYR A 21 12.34 46.48 7.74
C TYR A 21 13.52 46.53 6.74
N GLU A 22 13.91 47.72 6.30
CA GLU A 22 14.84 47.94 5.17
C GLU A 22 16.25 47.34 5.37
N ASN A 23 16.65 47.08 6.63
CA ASN A 23 17.98 46.51 6.98
C ASN A 23 17.91 45.17 7.73
N ASP A 24 16.72 44.61 7.91
CA ASP A 24 16.56 43.40 8.73
C ASP A 24 16.77 42.16 7.85
N VAL A 25 17.81 41.38 8.14
CA VAL A 25 18.11 40.13 7.41
C VAL A 25 17.77 38.90 8.24
N GLU A 26 17.53 39.08 9.55
CA GLU A 26 17.27 38.02 10.52
C GLU A 26 15.99 38.29 11.31
N ALA A 27 15.32 37.22 11.74
CA ALA A 27 14.17 37.30 12.63
C ALA A 27 14.63 37.61 14.07
N SER A 28 13.93 38.53 14.72
CA SER A 28 14.15 38.95 16.10
C SER A 28 12.81 39.15 16.82
N ASP A 29 12.84 39.29 18.15
CA ASP A 29 11.65 39.55 18.94
C ASP A 29 10.97 40.90 18.60
N GLU A 30 11.68 41.81 17.90
CA GLU A 30 11.15 43.11 17.47
C GLU A 30 10.38 43.03 16.15
N ASN A 31 10.69 42.05 15.30
CA ASN A 31 10.16 41.95 13.95
C ASN A 31 9.38 40.65 13.67
N PHE A 32 9.29 39.76 14.67
CA PHE A 32 8.59 38.48 14.57
C PHE A 32 7.78 38.19 15.84
N ARG A 33 6.50 37.85 15.67
CA ARG A 33 5.58 37.55 16.77
C ARG A 33 4.77 36.30 16.45
N HIS A 34 4.56 35.46 17.44
CA HIS A 34 3.64 34.33 17.35
C HIS A 34 2.95 34.09 18.69
N GLY A 35 1.77 33.47 18.67
CA GLY A 35 0.99 33.21 19.88
C GLY A 35 -0.28 32.44 19.58
N SER A 36 -1.15 32.36 20.59
CA SER A 36 -2.48 31.75 20.51
C SER A 36 -3.54 32.80 20.83
N LEU A 37 -4.66 32.75 20.11
CA LEU A 37 -5.80 33.65 20.22
C LEU A 37 -7.05 32.83 20.53
N GLN A 38 -7.85 33.29 21.49
CA GLN A 38 -9.20 32.79 21.68
C GLN A 38 -10.17 33.40 20.66
N ASN A 39 -11.33 32.77 20.47
CA ASN A 39 -12.32 33.19 19.46
C ASN A 39 -12.69 34.68 19.52
N ASP A 40 -12.80 35.27 20.71
CA ASP A 40 -13.15 36.69 20.88
C ASP A 40 -11.98 37.60 20.45
N GLU A 41 -10.75 37.21 20.76
CA GLU A 41 -9.50 37.92 20.40
C GLU A 41 -9.19 37.86 18.90
N ILE A 42 -9.66 36.82 18.19
CA ILE A 42 -9.47 36.70 16.74
C ILE A 42 -10.11 37.89 16.02
N THR A 43 -11.29 38.33 16.46
CA THR A 43 -11.99 39.44 15.78
C THR A 43 -11.26 40.76 15.98
N ASP A 44 -10.74 41.01 17.18
CA ASP A 44 -9.95 42.20 17.49
C ASP A 44 -8.61 42.20 16.75
N TRP A 45 -7.95 41.04 16.70
CA TRP A 45 -6.77 40.84 15.89
C TRP A 45 -7.07 41.15 14.42
N LEU A 46 -8.09 40.54 13.80
CA LEU A 46 -8.43 40.78 12.39
C LEU A 46 -8.64 42.26 12.04
N ASN A 47 -9.13 43.06 12.97
CA ASN A 47 -9.37 44.50 12.78
C ASN A 47 -8.14 45.39 13.01
N ASP A 48 -6.96 44.81 13.27
CA ASP A 48 -5.74 45.52 13.68
C ASP A 48 -5.99 46.44 14.91
N ALA A 49 -6.98 46.10 15.74
CA ALA A 49 -7.35 46.85 16.94
C ALA A 49 -6.54 46.42 18.19
N ASP A 50 -5.45 45.68 17.98
CA ASP A 50 -4.67 44.99 19.00
C ASP A 50 -3.80 45.99 19.81
N PRO A 51 -3.94 46.07 21.15
CA PRO A 51 -3.15 46.95 22.01
C PRO A 51 -1.66 46.57 22.13
N LEU A 52 -1.22 45.47 21.51
CA LEU A 52 0.12 44.89 21.63
C LEU A 52 1.06 45.21 20.43
N LEU A 53 0.76 46.22 19.62
CA LEU A 53 1.76 46.80 18.72
C LEU A 53 3.01 47.16 19.54
N PRO A 54 4.22 46.75 19.14
CA PRO A 54 5.42 47.26 19.81
C PRO A 54 5.37 48.79 19.70
N GLU A 55 5.37 49.49 20.84
CA GLU A 55 5.32 50.97 20.94
C GLU A 55 6.48 51.67 20.19
N ASN A 56 7.43 50.92 19.61
CA ASN A 56 8.45 51.42 18.69
C ASN A 56 7.88 51.75 17.30
N VAL A 57 7.06 52.78 17.26
CA VAL A 57 6.51 53.49 16.08
C VAL A 57 7.62 54.16 15.22
N GLN A 58 8.91 53.91 15.49
CA GLN A 58 9.99 54.63 14.81
C GLN A 58 10.34 54.10 13.41
N ARG A 59 9.95 52.87 13.05
CA ARG A 59 10.27 52.27 11.75
C ARG A 59 9.00 51.85 11.01
N THR A 60 8.87 52.32 9.77
CA THR A 60 7.81 51.87 8.85
C THR A 60 8.24 50.56 8.18
N PRO A 61 7.44 49.48 8.28
CA PRO A 61 7.78 48.21 7.65
C PRO A 61 7.66 48.32 6.12
N VAL A 62 8.62 47.70 5.42
CA VAL A 62 8.66 47.55 3.95
C VAL A 62 7.68 46.46 3.49
N GLY A 63 7.39 45.49 4.36
CA GLY A 63 6.35 44.49 4.14
C GLY A 63 5.96 43.78 5.44
N ARG A 64 4.92 42.95 5.36
CA ARG A 64 4.34 42.28 6.53
C ARG A 64 3.81 40.90 6.15
N ILE A 65 4.06 39.89 6.97
CA ILE A 65 3.34 38.61 6.93
C ILE A 65 2.36 38.61 8.09
N ARG A 66 1.12 38.22 7.80
CA ARG A 66 0.05 38.08 8.79
C ARG A 66 -0.69 36.78 8.55
N MET A 67 -0.52 35.82 9.45
CA MET A 67 -1.04 34.47 9.26
C MET A 67 -1.86 34.04 10.47
N LEU A 68 -3.09 33.58 10.21
CA LEU A 68 -3.89 32.82 11.18
C LEU A 68 -3.67 31.33 10.94
N ILE A 69 -3.54 30.57 12.01
CA ILE A 69 -3.21 29.15 12.00
C ILE A 69 -4.29 28.40 12.78
N CYS A 70 -5.08 27.64 12.05
CA CYS A 70 -6.17 26.85 12.60
C CYS A 70 -5.72 25.39 12.69
N GLU A 71 -5.29 24.97 13.89
CA GLU A 71 -4.94 23.57 14.13
C GLU A 71 -6.19 22.66 14.11
N ARG A 72 -6.08 21.53 13.43
CA ARG A 72 -7.16 20.55 13.34
C ARG A 72 -7.21 19.62 14.55
N SER A 73 -8.43 19.38 15.01
CA SER A 73 -8.66 18.43 16.10
C SER A 73 -8.93 17.01 15.57
N ARG A 74 -9.46 16.83 14.36
CA ARG A 74 -9.70 15.51 13.76
C ARG A 74 -9.24 15.46 12.31
N TYR A 75 -8.75 14.29 11.92
CA TYR A 75 -8.42 14.00 10.52
C TYR A 75 -9.69 13.76 9.68
N ASP A 76 -10.70 13.09 10.25
CA ASP A 76 -11.97 12.80 9.59
C ASP A 76 -13.10 12.72 10.66
N PRO A 77 -14.25 13.39 10.49
CA PRO A 77 -14.58 14.38 9.46
C PRO A 77 -13.79 15.69 9.61
N LEU A 78 -13.81 16.51 8.55
CA LEU A 78 -13.28 17.87 8.55
C LEU A 78 -13.85 18.66 9.74
N ASP A 79 -12.98 19.25 10.57
CA ASP A 79 -13.39 20.10 11.69
C ASP A 79 -12.61 21.40 11.71
N PHE A 80 -13.28 22.48 12.10
CA PHE A 80 -12.68 23.81 12.23
C PHE A 80 -12.63 24.19 13.71
N PRO A 81 -11.49 24.70 14.20
CA PRO A 81 -11.39 25.17 15.59
C PRO A 81 -12.27 26.41 15.81
N ILE A 82 -12.36 27.27 14.79
CA ILE A 82 -13.14 28.50 14.78
C ILE A 82 -14.57 28.29 14.27
N SER A 83 -15.49 29.16 14.70
CA SER A 83 -16.87 29.16 14.23
C SER A 83 -16.96 29.63 12.77
N ARG A 84 -18.06 29.28 12.10
CA ARG A 84 -18.25 29.69 10.69
C ARG A 84 -18.29 31.21 10.52
N PRO A 85 -18.98 31.99 11.36
CA PRO A 85 -18.95 33.46 11.27
C PRO A 85 -17.54 34.03 11.41
N ILE A 86 -16.71 33.48 12.31
CA ILE A 86 -15.31 33.90 12.48
C ILE A 86 -14.49 33.55 11.24
N PHE A 87 -14.72 32.39 10.63
CA PHE A 87 -14.05 32.04 9.37
C PHE A 87 -14.46 32.99 8.24
N GLU A 88 -15.74 33.32 8.09
CA GLU A 88 -16.21 34.25 7.07
C GLU A 88 -15.65 35.67 7.30
N ALA A 89 -15.52 36.10 8.57
CA ALA A 89 -14.83 37.33 8.94
C ALA A 89 -13.33 37.28 8.62
N THR A 90 -12.67 36.15 8.88
CA THR A 90 -11.26 35.90 8.57
C THR A 90 -11.02 35.95 7.07
N GLU A 91 -11.85 35.26 6.27
CA GLU A 91 -11.78 35.23 4.81
C GLU A 91 -11.84 36.65 4.24
N LYS A 92 -12.76 37.47 4.77
CA LYS A 92 -12.91 38.87 4.38
C LYS A 92 -11.73 39.74 4.82
N ALA A 93 -11.34 39.69 6.08
CA ALA A 93 -10.29 40.55 6.65
C ALA A 93 -8.90 40.24 6.06
N LEU A 94 -8.60 38.96 5.85
CA LEU A 94 -7.34 38.52 5.23
C LEU A 94 -7.40 38.54 3.69
N ASN A 95 -8.49 39.03 3.08
CA ASN A 95 -8.70 39.08 1.63
C ASN A 95 -8.44 37.72 0.94
N LEU A 96 -8.84 36.62 1.56
CA LEU A 96 -8.64 35.29 1.00
C LEU A 96 -9.59 35.04 -0.16
N HIS A 97 -9.19 34.19 -1.09
CA HIS A 97 -10.03 33.87 -2.24
C HIS A 97 -11.25 33.02 -1.82
N PRO A 98 -12.47 33.24 -2.38
CA PRO A 98 -13.70 32.50 -1.98
C PRO A 98 -13.68 30.97 -2.17
N ALA A 99 -12.66 30.47 -2.89
CA ALA A 99 -12.44 29.04 -3.05
C ALA A 99 -11.72 28.40 -1.85
N THR A 100 -11.34 29.18 -0.82
CA THR A 100 -10.54 28.71 0.32
C THR A 100 -11.23 27.54 1.04
N CYS A 101 -12.47 27.74 1.46
CA CYS A 101 -13.23 26.74 2.21
C CYS A 101 -13.41 25.44 1.41
N SER A 102 -13.89 25.55 0.16
CA SER A 102 -14.12 24.39 -0.71
C SER A 102 -12.82 23.64 -1.06
N THR A 103 -11.70 24.35 -1.16
CA THR A 103 -10.40 23.73 -1.43
C THR A 103 -9.92 22.90 -0.24
N PHE A 104 -10.15 23.37 0.99
CA PHE A 104 -9.75 22.66 2.20
C PHE A 104 -10.53 21.36 2.43
N GLU A 105 -11.72 21.21 1.83
CA GLU A 105 -12.50 19.96 1.81
C GLU A 105 -11.90 18.87 0.90
N CYS A 106 -10.96 19.23 0.01
CA CYS A 106 -10.35 18.28 -0.90
C CYS A 106 -9.37 17.34 -0.17
N HIS A 107 -9.72 16.05 -0.14
CA HIS A 107 -8.90 15.01 0.48
C HIS A 107 -7.74 14.54 -0.42
N ALA A 108 -7.92 14.61 -1.74
CA ALA A 108 -6.94 14.17 -2.73
C ALA A 108 -5.74 15.12 -2.88
N GLY A 109 -5.87 16.34 -2.36
CA GLY A 109 -4.92 17.42 -2.54
C GLY A 109 -5.15 18.18 -3.85
N THR A 110 -4.89 19.48 -3.83
CA THR A 110 -5.09 20.38 -4.98
C THR A 110 -4.30 21.67 -4.77
N PHE A 111 -4.13 22.46 -5.82
CA PHE A 111 -3.51 23.78 -5.77
C PHE A 111 -4.09 24.68 -6.85
N SER A 112 -4.22 25.97 -6.56
CA SER A 112 -4.75 26.98 -7.48
C SER A 112 -4.14 28.35 -7.25
N ARG A 113 -4.22 29.20 -8.28
CA ARG A 113 -3.82 30.62 -8.22
C ARG A 113 -4.93 31.51 -8.77
N TYR A 114 -5.00 32.73 -8.24
CA TYR A 114 -5.90 33.77 -8.68
C TYR A 114 -5.14 35.09 -8.73
N LEU A 115 -5.27 35.81 -9.84
CA LEU A 115 -4.59 37.07 -10.08
C LEU A 115 -5.63 38.19 -10.14
N THR A 116 -5.42 39.23 -9.34
CA THR A 116 -6.26 40.43 -9.34
C THR A 116 -5.45 41.58 -9.90
N PHE A 117 -5.96 42.20 -10.96
CA PHE A 117 -5.33 43.34 -11.63
C PHE A 117 -6.06 44.62 -11.26
N ALA A 118 -5.32 45.70 -11.06
CA ALA A 118 -5.87 47.02 -10.75
C ALA A 118 -6.63 47.63 -11.94
N ASP A 119 -6.26 47.21 -13.16
CA ASP A 119 -6.77 47.73 -14.41
C ASP A 119 -7.51 46.67 -15.23
N THR A 120 -8.48 47.11 -16.04
CA THR A 120 -9.24 46.22 -16.94
C THR A 120 -8.37 45.64 -18.06
N ALA A 121 -7.26 46.30 -18.41
CA ALA A 121 -6.30 45.83 -19.40
C ALA A 121 -5.31 44.77 -18.87
N ARG A 122 -5.36 44.45 -17.56
CA ARG A 122 -4.50 43.46 -16.89
C ARG A 122 -3.01 43.72 -17.06
N THR A 123 -2.62 44.99 -17.02
CA THR A 123 -1.22 45.40 -17.12
C THR A 123 -0.57 45.57 -15.75
N GLN A 124 -1.35 45.91 -14.72
CA GLN A 124 -0.85 46.13 -13.37
C GLN A 124 -1.46 45.11 -12.42
N LEU A 125 -0.65 44.13 -12.03
CA LEU A 125 -1.03 43.13 -11.04
C LEU A 125 -1.08 43.79 -9.64
N GLU A 126 -2.22 43.67 -8.97
CA GLU A 126 -2.44 44.25 -7.65
C GLU A 126 -2.25 43.19 -6.55
N ARG A 127 -2.85 42.01 -6.75
CA ARG A 127 -2.83 40.92 -5.77
C ARG A 127 -2.67 39.55 -6.39
N ILE A 128 -2.02 38.67 -5.64
CA ILE A 128 -1.85 37.27 -5.97
C ILE A 128 -2.43 36.44 -4.83
N SER A 129 -3.44 35.63 -5.11
CA SER A 129 -3.96 34.66 -4.15
C SER A 129 -3.58 33.24 -4.56
N ILE A 130 -3.10 32.46 -3.59
CA ILE A 130 -2.66 31.08 -3.81
C ILE A 130 -3.33 30.20 -2.78
N ILE A 131 -3.86 29.06 -3.23
CA ILE A 131 -4.42 28.05 -2.34
C ILE A 131 -3.69 26.74 -2.60
N LEU A 132 -3.10 26.16 -1.57
CA LEU A 132 -2.50 24.84 -1.56
C LEU A 132 -3.27 23.97 -0.58
N LYS A 133 -3.63 22.75 -0.97
CA LYS A 133 -4.14 21.73 -0.05
C LYS A 133 -3.36 20.45 -0.28
N ALA A 134 -2.60 20.02 0.73
CA ALA A 134 -1.88 18.75 0.65
C ALA A 134 -2.86 17.57 0.70
N PRO A 135 -2.55 16.43 0.04
CA PRO A 135 -3.30 15.20 0.17
C PRO A 135 -3.34 14.76 1.63
N GLN A 136 -4.49 14.28 2.08
CA GLN A 136 -4.66 13.88 3.47
C GLN A 136 -3.90 12.58 3.75
N LYS A 137 -2.84 12.68 4.57
CA LYS A 137 -2.10 11.52 5.09
C LYS A 137 -1.59 11.82 6.49
N ARG A 138 -2.13 11.12 7.51
CA ARG A 138 -1.86 11.40 8.93
C ARG A 138 -0.37 11.45 9.26
N GLU A 139 0.40 10.51 8.74
CA GLU A 139 1.83 10.35 9.03
C GLU A 139 2.73 11.31 8.25
N ILE A 140 2.19 12.09 7.31
CA ILE A 140 2.95 13.05 6.50
C ILE A 140 2.42 14.46 6.74
N ALA A 141 1.17 14.72 6.33
CA ALA A 141 0.57 16.04 6.41
C ALA A 141 -0.95 15.97 6.14
N ASN A 142 -1.68 16.89 6.75
CA ASN A 142 -3.03 17.24 6.33
C ASN A 142 -3.27 18.73 6.58
N TYR A 143 -2.56 19.55 5.82
CA TYR A 143 -2.68 21.00 5.89
C TYR A 143 -3.01 21.62 4.54
N GLY A 144 -3.65 22.78 4.59
CA GLY A 144 -3.89 23.67 3.47
C GLY A 144 -3.49 25.09 3.85
N LEU A 145 -2.96 25.81 2.88
CA LEU A 145 -2.59 27.21 2.97
C LEU A 145 -3.43 27.97 1.96
N SER A 146 -4.12 29.00 2.42
CA SER A 146 -4.72 30.03 1.55
C SER A 146 -4.04 31.34 1.88
N LEU A 147 -3.56 32.04 0.87
CA LEU A 147 -2.91 33.33 1.06
C LEU A 147 -3.33 34.33 0.00
N THR A 148 -3.14 35.59 0.33
CA THR A 148 -3.21 36.73 -0.58
C THR A 148 -2.00 37.63 -0.33
N HIS A 149 -1.30 37.98 -1.39
CA HIS A 149 -0.19 38.91 -1.36
C HIS A 149 -0.56 40.20 -2.11
N CYS A 150 -0.36 41.35 -1.46
CA CYS A 150 -0.53 42.67 -2.05
C CYS A 150 0.82 43.21 -2.52
N LEU A 151 0.95 43.47 -3.81
CA LEU A 151 2.22 43.87 -4.44
C LEU A 151 2.65 45.29 -4.08
N SER A 152 1.70 46.19 -3.82
CA SER A 152 2.00 47.60 -3.49
C SER A 152 2.49 47.79 -2.05
N THR A 153 2.08 46.92 -1.12
CA THR A 153 2.41 47.02 0.31
C THR A 153 3.32 45.89 0.79
N HIS A 154 3.75 45.00 -0.13
CA HIS A 154 4.46 43.75 0.16
C HIS A 154 3.89 42.99 1.38
N THR A 155 2.57 42.98 1.49
CA THR A 155 1.87 42.39 2.63
C THR A 155 1.26 41.06 2.21
N THR A 156 1.62 40.00 2.94
CA THR A 156 1.06 38.65 2.76
C THR A 156 0.13 38.34 3.91
N THR A 157 -1.15 38.19 3.61
CA THR A 157 -2.15 37.66 4.54
C THR A 157 -2.41 36.19 4.25
N ALA A 158 -2.51 35.34 5.27
CA ALA A 158 -2.65 33.91 5.08
C ALA A 158 -3.50 33.23 6.15
N LEU A 159 -4.19 32.16 5.75
CA LEU A 159 -4.82 31.18 6.61
C LEU A 159 -4.17 29.82 6.37
N LEU A 160 -3.53 29.30 7.40
CA LEU A 160 -2.96 27.96 7.42
C LEU A 160 -3.86 27.07 8.26
N TYR A 161 -4.39 26.03 7.65
CA TYR A 161 -5.36 25.14 8.27
C TYR A 161 -4.85 23.71 8.19
N GLY A 162 -4.69 23.03 9.33
CA GLY A 162 -4.19 21.65 9.30
C GLY A 162 -3.78 21.09 10.64
N ALA A 163 -3.45 19.80 10.68
CA ALA A 163 -2.91 19.19 11.89
C ALA A 163 -1.39 19.40 11.99
N GLU A 164 -0.92 19.76 13.19
CA GLU A 164 0.50 19.68 13.61
C GLU A 164 1.46 20.55 12.79
N VAL A 165 0.99 21.69 12.28
CA VAL A 165 1.83 22.57 11.44
C VAL A 165 2.88 23.33 12.26
N LEU A 166 2.59 23.64 13.53
CA LEU A 166 3.51 24.32 14.45
C LEU A 166 4.21 23.38 15.45
N LEU A 167 3.90 22.07 15.43
CA LEU A 167 4.45 21.06 16.35
C LEU A 167 4.67 21.61 17.77
N ARG A 168 3.58 21.86 18.53
CA ARG A 168 3.70 22.22 19.95
C ARG A 168 4.51 21.12 20.66
N PRO A 169 5.70 21.39 21.22
CA PRO A 169 6.59 20.37 21.77
C PRO A 169 5.96 19.51 22.89
N ASN A 170 4.91 20.04 23.54
CA ASN A 170 4.21 19.43 24.67
C ASN A 170 2.77 19.02 24.35
N SER A 171 2.37 18.92 23.08
CA SER A 171 1.03 18.43 22.76
C SER A 171 0.90 16.94 23.17
N PRO A 172 -0.26 16.50 23.69
CA PRO A 172 -0.50 15.08 23.97
C PRO A 172 -0.21 14.17 22.76
N ARG A 173 -0.36 14.72 21.54
CA ARG A 173 -0.13 14.04 20.26
C ARG A 173 1.34 13.91 19.87
N ALA A 174 2.19 14.87 20.23
CA ALA A 174 3.65 14.72 20.10
C ALA A 174 4.15 13.50 20.89
N SER A 175 3.48 13.19 22.02
CA SER A 175 3.74 11.98 22.79
C SER A 175 3.17 10.70 22.16
N GLU A 176 2.06 10.77 21.39
CA GLU A 176 1.48 9.61 20.68
C GLU A 176 2.33 9.20 19.47
N PHE A 177 2.85 10.16 18.69
CA PHE A 177 3.81 9.88 17.62
C PHE A 177 5.14 9.28 18.14
N ALA A 178 5.61 9.75 19.30
CA ALA A 178 6.76 9.14 19.97
C ALA A 178 6.46 7.73 20.51
N LYS A 179 5.18 7.38 20.72
CA LYS A 179 4.72 6.10 21.26
C LYS A 179 4.29 5.09 20.18
N GLU A 180 4.23 5.47 18.90
CA GLU A 180 3.91 4.58 17.79
C GLU A 180 5.18 4.13 17.02
N PRO A 181 5.96 3.15 17.50
CA PRO A 181 5.99 1.89 16.79
C PRO A 181 4.64 1.21 17.04
N LEU A 182 3.94 0.83 15.98
CA LEU A 182 2.72 0.00 16.05
C LEU A 182 2.83 -0.98 17.22
N GLN A 183 1.89 -0.98 18.17
CA GLN A 183 1.99 -1.85 19.36
C GLN A 183 2.02 -3.35 19.02
N HIS A 184 1.81 -3.74 17.76
CA HIS A 184 2.06 -5.10 17.24
C HIS A 184 3.53 -5.41 16.94
N ASP A 185 4.43 -4.42 16.87
CA ASP A 185 5.86 -4.59 16.51
C ASP A 185 6.81 -4.73 17.71
N ARG A 186 6.31 -4.62 18.95
CA ARG A 186 7.21 -4.71 20.13
C ARG A 186 7.85 -6.09 20.33
N GLN A 187 7.43 -7.12 19.61
CA GLN A 187 7.99 -8.46 19.76
C GLN A 187 9.15 -8.79 18.80
N HIS A 188 9.42 -7.99 17.75
CA HIS A 188 10.41 -8.42 16.75
C HIS A 188 11.57 -7.47 16.41
N ASP A 189 11.56 -6.21 16.82
CA ASP A 189 12.62 -5.28 16.40
C ASP A 189 13.47 -4.75 17.56
N GLY A 190 14.67 -5.31 17.69
CA GLY A 190 15.75 -4.82 18.56
C GLY A 190 16.48 -3.57 18.03
N TYR A 191 15.89 -2.84 17.08
CA TYR A 191 16.44 -1.61 16.55
C TYR A 191 15.68 -0.41 17.10
N GLY A 192 16.26 0.24 18.11
CA GLY A 192 15.77 1.51 18.65
C GLY A 192 15.72 2.64 17.60
N PRO A 193 15.18 3.82 17.95
CA PRO A 193 15.32 5.00 17.10
C PRO A 193 16.80 5.21 16.74
N LEU A 194 17.07 5.49 15.45
CA LEU A 194 18.43 5.72 14.98
C LEU A 194 19.07 6.84 15.82
N PRO A 195 20.22 6.61 16.46
CA PRO A 195 20.89 7.66 17.23
C PRO A 195 21.26 8.81 16.29
N GLY A 196 20.79 10.02 16.62
CA GLY A 196 21.14 11.24 15.89
C GLY A 196 20.12 11.75 14.86
N SER A 197 18.87 11.24 14.81
CA SER A 197 17.84 11.90 14.00
C SER A 197 17.50 13.28 14.59
N SER A 198 18.13 14.33 14.07
CA SER A 198 17.69 15.71 14.32
C SER A 198 16.20 15.81 13.99
N LYS A 199 15.38 16.28 14.93
CA LYS A 199 13.97 16.59 14.63
C LYS A 199 13.97 17.54 13.42
N PRO A 200 13.13 17.28 12.39
CA PRO A 200 13.04 18.20 11.27
C PRO A 200 12.66 19.59 11.80
N PRO A 201 13.25 20.67 11.27
CA PRO A 201 12.94 22.01 11.72
C PRO A 201 11.45 22.29 11.54
N THR A 202 10.84 22.91 12.55
CA THR A 202 9.43 23.27 12.51
C THR A 202 9.15 24.31 11.40
N PHE A 203 7.90 24.44 10.97
CA PHE A 203 7.52 25.49 10.00
C PHE A 203 7.90 26.90 10.51
N LEU A 204 7.83 27.11 11.83
CA LEU A 204 8.22 28.34 12.49
C LEU A 204 9.71 28.65 12.32
N GLU A 205 10.58 27.67 12.58
CA GLU A 205 12.04 27.79 12.38
C GLU A 205 12.39 28.10 10.92
N LEU A 206 11.69 27.44 9.98
CA LEU A 206 11.88 27.69 8.55
C LEU A 206 11.51 29.13 8.19
N LEU A 207 10.38 29.63 8.70
CA LEU A 207 9.95 31.00 8.44
C LEU A 207 10.92 32.03 9.05
N GLN A 208 11.39 31.81 10.27
CA GLN A 208 12.37 32.68 10.93
C GLN A 208 13.71 32.71 10.19
N SER A 209 14.17 31.56 9.67
CA SER A 209 15.42 31.46 8.89
C SER A 209 15.37 32.14 7.51
N THR A 210 14.20 32.61 7.08
CA THR A 210 13.97 33.21 5.76
C THR A 210 13.49 34.66 5.84
N ALA A 211 13.87 35.37 6.91
CA ALA A 211 13.49 36.76 7.15
C ALA A 211 13.77 37.67 5.94
N ALA A 212 14.94 37.54 5.31
CA ALA A 212 15.32 38.28 4.10
C ALA A 212 14.31 38.19 2.92
N TYR A 213 13.39 37.22 2.92
CA TYR A 213 12.46 36.96 1.82
C TYR A 213 10.98 37.17 2.19
N TRP A 214 10.67 37.71 3.38
CA TRP A 214 9.28 37.83 3.88
C TRP A 214 8.35 38.66 2.99
N THR A 215 8.92 39.54 2.17
CA THR A 215 8.19 40.39 1.21
C THR A 215 7.84 39.67 -0.10
N HIS A 216 8.30 38.44 -0.31
CA HIS A 216 8.11 37.74 -1.58
C HIS A 216 6.79 36.94 -1.60
N PRO A 217 5.94 37.07 -2.65
CA PRO A 217 4.61 36.44 -2.71
C PRO A 217 4.64 34.91 -2.63
N LEU A 218 5.71 34.28 -3.11
CA LEU A 218 5.84 32.82 -3.16
C LEU A 218 6.59 32.23 -1.97
N LEU A 219 7.02 33.01 -0.99
CA LEU A 219 7.77 32.47 0.16
C LEU A 219 6.97 31.40 0.92
N LEU A 220 5.78 31.76 1.43
CA LEU A 220 4.99 30.84 2.27
C LEU A 220 4.62 29.53 1.56
N PRO A 221 4.16 29.54 0.28
CA PRO A 221 3.95 28.30 -0.47
C PRO A 221 5.20 27.43 -0.59
N ILE A 222 6.36 28.05 -0.84
CA ILE A 222 7.64 27.34 -0.98
C ILE A 222 8.03 26.69 0.35
N LEU A 223 7.96 27.44 1.45
CA LEU A 223 8.23 26.91 2.80
C LEU A 223 7.31 25.75 3.15
N LEU A 224 6.03 25.84 2.79
CA LEU A 224 5.06 24.76 3.04
C LEU A 224 5.39 23.49 2.22
N LEU A 225 5.80 23.65 0.96
CA LEU A 225 6.22 22.54 0.12
C LEU A 225 7.50 21.90 0.64
N GLN A 226 8.47 22.69 1.10
CA GLN A 226 9.70 22.17 1.72
C GLN A 226 9.42 21.42 3.02
N HIS A 227 8.57 21.99 3.89
CA HIS A 227 8.12 21.32 5.11
C HIS A 227 7.46 19.97 4.77
N HIS A 228 6.59 19.95 3.75
CA HIS A 228 5.93 18.74 3.30
C HIS A 228 6.90 17.68 2.78
N THR A 229 7.89 18.08 1.98
CA THR A 229 8.92 17.16 1.46
C THR A 229 9.77 16.57 2.57
N ARG A 230 10.12 17.37 3.59
CA ARG A 230 10.81 16.85 4.78
C ARG A 230 9.96 15.82 5.52
N ALA A 231 8.66 16.07 5.70
CA ALA A 231 7.74 15.11 6.31
C ALA A 231 7.62 13.82 5.48
N ILE A 232 7.51 13.92 4.14
CA ILE A 232 7.53 12.77 3.23
C ILE A 232 8.80 11.96 3.46
N ARG A 233 9.98 12.58 3.38
CA ARG A 233 11.27 11.88 3.51
C ARG A 233 11.44 11.22 4.87
N ALA A 234 11.00 11.89 5.94
CA ALA A 234 11.01 11.32 7.28
C ALA A 234 10.16 10.04 7.35
N PHE A 235 8.98 10.04 6.74
CA PHE A 235 8.08 8.88 6.76
C PHE A 235 8.51 7.75 5.81
N VAL A 236 8.89 8.11 4.58
CA VAL A 236 9.22 7.17 3.49
C VAL A 236 10.60 6.57 3.73
N ASN A 237 11.65 7.38 3.92
CA ASN A 237 13.04 6.93 3.84
C ASN A 237 13.59 6.51 5.22
N HIS A 238 13.14 7.16 6.29
CA HIS A 238 13.65 6.93 7.65
C HIS A 238 12.62 6.31 8.61
N GLY A 239 11.37 6.24 8.17
CA GLY A 239 10.22 5.88 9.00
C GLY A 239 9.81 4.42 8.86
N THR A 240 8.53 4.17 9.18
CA THR A 240 7.96 2.83 9.24
C THR A 240 7.78 2.19 7.87
N LEU A 241 7.74 2.97 6.78
CA LEU A 241 7.35 2.48 5.47
C LEU A 241 8.39 1.51 4.89
N VAL A 242 9.65 1.94 4.81
CA VAL A 242 10.78 1.08 4.36
C VAL A 242 11.02 -0.07 5.34
N ARG A 243 10.89 0.17 6.65
CA ARG A 243 11.11 -0.87 7.67
C ARG A 243 10.14 -2.03 7.52
N GLU A 244 8.84 -1.74 7.36
CA GLU A 244 7.84 -2.79 7.18
C GLU A 244 8.02 -3.55 5.85
N THR A 245 8.41 -2.85 4.78
CA THR A 245 8.78 -3.52 3.51
C THR A 245 9.90 -4.54 3.73
N VAL A 246 10.97 -4.15 4.42
CA VAL A 246 12.10 -5.04 4.72
C VAL A 246 11.70 -6.15 5.69
N ALA A 247 10.85 -5.87 6.67
CA ALA A 247 10.36 -6.87 7.62
C ALA A 247 9.51 -7.96 6.94
N ILE A 248 8.64 -7.57 6.01
CA ILE A 248 7.85 -8.50 5.18
C ILE A 248 8.79 -9.38 4.33
N GLU A 249 9.76 -8.77 3.66
CA GLU A 249 10.73 -9.50 2.83
C GLU A 249 11.54 -10.52 3.64
N ARG A 250 11.98 -10.14 4.83
CA ARG A 250 12.67 -11.04 5.78
C ARG A 250 11.75 -12.15 6.28
N SER A 251 10.49 -11.84 6.55
CA SER A 251 9.49 -12.82 7.01
C SER A 251 9.17 -13.87 5.94
N LEU A 252 9.20 -13.48 4.66
CA LEU A 252 9.07 -14.41 3.55
C LEU A 252 10.36 -15.23 3.33
N GLY A 253 11.54 -14.65 3.63
CA GLY A 253 12.83 -15.35 3.68
C GLY A 253 13.45 -15.71 2.32
N VAL A 254 12.77 -15.38 1.23
CA VAL A 254 13.21 -15.60 -0.16
C VAL A 254 14.03 -14.45 -0.73
N THR A 255 13.96 -13.28 -0.11
CA THR A 255 14.61 -12.05 -0.58
C THR A 255 15.85 -11.75 0.26
N ARG A 256 17.01 -11.63 -0.38
CA ARG A 256 18.29 -11.25 0.25
C ARG A 256 18.87 -10.06 -0.49
N VAL A 257 18.89 -8.88 0.15
CA VAL A 257 19.37 -7.64 -0.47
C VAL A 257 20.11 -6.76 0.54
N GLY A 258 21.20 -6.13 0.09
CA GLY A 258 22.01 -5.17 0.86
C GLY A 258 23.26 -5.75 1.53
N HIS A 259 24.25 -4.89 1.81
CA HIS A 259 25.56 -5.25 2.38
C HIS A 259 25.53 -5.57 3.89
N ASN A 260 24.47 -5.17 4.61
CA ASN A 260 24.31 -5.42 6.05
C ASN A 260 23.38 -6.61 6.34
N TYR A 261 23.36 -7.60 5.45
CA TYR A 261 22.71 -8.87 5.73
C TYR A 261 23.50 -9.58 6.83
N THR A 262 23.15 -9.31 8.08
CA THR A 262 23.47 -10.22 9.17
C THR A 262 22.48 -11.37 9.05
N ASP A 263 22.96 -12.61 9.17
CA ASP A 263 22.18 -13.84 9.39
C ASP A 263 21.43 -13.79 10.74
N ALA A 264 20.83 -12.64 11.04
CA ALA A 264 20.19 -12.33 12.28
C ALA A 264 18.86 -13.08 12.33
N ALA A 265 18.97 -14.25 12.96
CA ALA A 265 17.93 -15.04 13.55
C ALA A 265 17.10 -15.89 12.56
N HIS A 266 17.59 -17.12 12.40
CA HIS A 266 16.76 -18.27 12.76
C HIS A 266 16.17 -18.08 14.17
N THR A 267 15.19 -17.19 14.34
CA THR A 267 14.41 -17.13 15.57
C THR A 267 13.50 -18.34 15.57
N ASN A 268 14.04 -19.36 16.22
CA ASN A 268 13.34 -20.44 16.85
C ASN A 268 12.03 -19.93 17.46
N ASN A 269 10.90 -20.25 16.84
CA ASN A 269 9.59 -20.33 17.48
C ASN A 269 8.70 -21.30 16.69
N GLN A 270 8.64 -22.51 17.26
CA GLN A 270 7.46 -23.37 17.41
C GLN A 270 6.39 -23.34 16.30
N ALA A 271 6.25 -24.49 15.64
CA ALA A 271 4.97 -25.18 15.40
C ALA A 271 3.78 -24.38 14.81
N ARG A 272 4.01 -23.30 14.05
CA ARG A 272 2.98 -22.73 13.17
C ARG A 272 3.04 -23.43 11.82
N THR A 273 1.90 -23.94 11.35
CA THR A 273 1.78 -24.51 10.00
C THR A 273 2.16 -23.45 8.98
N LEU A 274 2.87 -23.82 7.90
CA LEU A 274 3.23 -22.88 6.82
C LEU A 274 2.01 -22.08 6.33
N ARG A 275 0.83 -22.71 6.30
CA ARG A 275 -0.46 -22.09 5.95
C ARG A 275 -0.82 -20.90 6.84
N SER A 276 -0.69 -21.03 8.16
CA SER A 276 -0.96 -19.92 9.09
C SER A 276 -0.01 -18.74 8.89
N LYS A 277 1.27 -19.01 8.56
CA LYS A 277 2.23 -17.97 8.20
C LYS A 277 1.86 -17.29 6.87
N ALA A 278 1.36 -18.07 5.90
CA ALA A 278 0.94 -17.53 4.61
C ALA A 278 -0.28 -16.62 4.71
N GLU A 279 -1.27 -16.98 5.53
CA GLU A 279 -2.43 -16.13 5.82
C GLU A 279 -2.01 -14.80 6.47
N GLU A 280 -1.14 -14.86 7.48
CA GLU A 280 -0.60 -13.68 8.15
C GLU A 280 0.17 -12.77 7.18
N LEU A 281 1.07 -13.34 6.39
CA LEU A 281 1.83 -12.60 5.39
C LEU A 281 0.94 -11.99 4.31
N THR A 282 -0.13 -12.68 3.89
CA THR A 282 -1.10 -12.15 2.93
C THR A 282 -1.76 -10.88 3.47
N ILE A 283 -2.20 -10.89 4.73
CA ILE A 283 -2.80 -9.72 5.39
C ILE A 283 -1.78 -8.58 5.49
N ARG A 284 -0.55 -8.87 5.95
CA ARG A 284 0.51 -7.87 6.09
C ARG A 284 0.89 -7.23 4.76
N ILE A 285 1.12 -8.03 3.72
CA ILE A 285 1.47 -7.54 2.38
C ILE A 285 0.34 -6.67 1.81
N ASN A 286 -0.92 -7.10 1.89
CA ASN A 286 -2.04 -6.31 1.37
C ASN A 286 -2.27 -5.01 2.16
N THR A 287 -2.16 -5.07 3.49
CA THR A 287 -2.26 -3.88 4.36
C THR A 287 -1.16 -2.89 4.02
N HIS A 288 0.08 -3.36 3.89
CA HIS A 288 1.21 -2.50 3.56
C HIS A 288 1.13 -1.95 2.13
N SER A 289 0.70 -2.76 1.16
CA SER A 289 0.44 -2.32 -0.22
C SER A 289 -0.60 -1.20 -0.27
N THR A 290 -1.64 -1.31 0.54
CA THR A 290 -2.67 -0.26 0.68
C THR A 290 -2.07 1.01 1.30
N ARG A 291 -1.24 0.89 2.34
CA ARG A 291 -0.51 2.04 2.94
C ARG A 291 0.39 2.73 1.91
N LEU A 292 1.12 1.97 1.10
CA LEU A 292 1.96 2.47 0.01
C LEU A 292 1.14 3.19 -1.07
N LEU A 293 -0.03 2.65 -1.42
CA LEU A 293 -0.95 3.25 -2.38
C LEU A 293 -1.45 4.63 -1.93
N PHE A 294 -1.87 4.77 -0.68
CA PHE A 294 -2.27 6.07 -0.15
C PHE A 294 -1.09 7.03 -0.03
N THR A 295 0.07 6.54 0.37
CA THR A 295 1.29 7.34 0.55
C THR A 295 1.78 7.93 -0.77
N SER A 296 1.65 7.22 -1.90
CA SER A 296 2.17 7.69 -3.19
C SER A 296 1.56 9.01 -3.69
N ARG A 297 0.40 9.41 -3.14
CA ARG A 297 -0.25 10.67 -3.51
C ARG A 297 0.52 11.89 -3.02
N SER A 298 1.10 11.83 -1.82
CA SER A 298 1.81 12.95 -1.19
C SER A 298 3.05 13.40 -1.98
N PRO A 299 4.02 12.52 -2.33
CA PRO A 299 5.19 12.94 -3.12
C PRO A 299 4.80 13.37 -4.53
N ALA A 300 3.85 12.67 -5.18
CA ALA A 300 3.38 13.03 -6.52
C ALA A 300 2.74 14.43 -6.54
N TRP A 301 1.91 14.74 -5.55
CA TRP A 301 1.32 16.08 -5.41
C TRP A 301 2.38 17.14 -5.15
N ASN A 302 3.35 16.89 -4.26
CA ASN A 302 4.38 17.87 -3.94
C ASN A 302 5.28 18.16 -5.15
N HIS A 303 5.65 17.12 -5.91
CA HIS A 303 6.40 17.27 -7.15
C HIS A 303 5.61 18.12 -8.15
N ALA A 304 4.34 17.78 -8.41
CA ALA A 304 3.48 18.55 -9.31
C ALA A 304 3.29 20.01 -8.85
N ALA A 305 3.09 20.23 -7.55
CA ALA A 305 2.94 21.55 -6.96
C ALA A 305 4.23 22.38 -7.07
N SER A 306 5.41 21.75 -6.91
CA SER A 306 6.72 22.41 -7.05
C SER A 306 6.96 22.84 -8.50
N LEU A 307 6.68 21.97 -9.48
CA LEU A 307 6.77 22.31 -10.90
C LEU A 307 5.77 23.41 -11.29
N TRP A 308 4.58 23.37 -10.72
CA TRP A 308 3.59 24.43 -10.90
C TRP A 308 4.05 25.76 -10.28
N MET A 309 4.68 25.72 -9.10
CA MET A 309 5.23 26.89 -8.43
C MET A 309 6.39 27.52 -9.22
N LEU A 310 7.24 26.70 -9.85
CA LEU A 310 8.30 27.19 -10.75
C LEU A 310 7.73 27.94 -11.96
N LYS A 311 6.62 27.46 -12.52
CA LYS A 311 5.91 28.17 -13.61
C LYS A 311 5.32 29.49 -13.10
N LEU A 312 4.73 29.47 -11.90
CA LEU A 312 4.18 30.67 -11.28
C LEU A 312 5.27 31.70 -10.95
N LEU A 313 6.43 31.27 -10.46
CA LEU A 313 7.56 32.16 -10.18
C LEU A 313 7.94 32.94 -11.44
N LYS A 314 8.06 32.25 -12.58
CA LYS A 314 8.32 32.89 -13.89
C LYS A 314 7.26 33.92 -14.29
N ASP A 315 5.98 33.66 -13.99
CA ASP A 315 4.90 34.60 -14.29
C ASP A 315 4.95 35.84 -13.38
N VAL A 316 5.42 35.68 -12.14
CA VAL A 316 5.52 36.74 -11.12
C VAL A 316 6.80 37.55 -11.27
N GLU A 317 7.88 36.98 -11.80
CA GLU A 317 9.18 37.64 -12.03
C GLU A 317 9.03 39.01 -12.71
N ALA A 318 8.16 39.10 -13.72
CA ALA A 318 7.92 40.34 -14.46
C ALA A 318 7.22 41.44 -13.65
N HIS A 319 6.55 41.09 -12.55
CA HIS A 319 5.75 41.99 -11.72
C HIS A 319 6.48 42.45 -10.46
N VAL A 320 7.63 41.85 -10.13
CA VAL A 320 8.40 42.14 -8.91
C VAL A 320 9.91 42.24 -9.24
N PRO A 321 10.33 43.13 -10.15
CA PRO A 321 11.71 43.19 -10.63
C PRO A 321 12.74 43.52 -9.53
N GLU A 322 12.32 44.22 -8.48
CA GLU A 322 13.15 44.61 -7.34
C GLU A 322 13.57 43.41 -6.46
N GLN A 323 12.89 42.27 -6.55
CA GLN A 323 13.18 41.06 -5.76
C GLN A 323 13.95 39.99 -6.55
N ARG A 324 14.73 40.37 -7.55
CA ARG A 324 15.40 39.42 -8.47
C ARG A 324 16.38 38.46 -7.79
N GLU A 325 17.08 38.90 -6.76
CA GLU A 325 17.99 38.03 -5.98
C GLU A 325 17.20 36.98 -5.20
N ALA A 326 16.13 37.40 -4.51
CA ALA A 326 15.21 36.50 -3.82
C ALA A 326 14.58 35.47 -4.79
N GLN A 327 14.22 35.89 -6.00
CA GLN A 327 13.69 34.98 -7.04
C GLN A 327 14.71 33.88 -7.40
N GLY A 328 16.00 34.21 -7.50
CA GLY A 328 17.06 33.25 -7.79
C GLY A 328 17.17 32.16 -6.71
N GLU A 329 17.23 32.58 -5.45
CA GLU A 329 17.34 31.67 -4.30
C GLU A 329 16.07 30.81 -4.13
N LEU A 330 14.89 31.44 -4.23
CA LEU A 330 13.60 30.72 -4.15
C LEU A 330 13.41 29.74 -5.30
N ARG A 331 13.90 30.08 -6.50
CA ARG A 331 13.92 29.17 -7.65
C ARG A 331 14.80 27.95 -7.37
N ALA A 332 16.03 28.16 -6.93
CA ALA A 332 16.97 27.07 -6.62
C ALA A 332 16.39 26.15 -5.53
N ALA A 333 15.76 26.74 -4.51
CA ALA A 333 15.11 26.01 -3.44
C ALA A 333 13.91 25.17 -3.93
N LEU A 334 13.13 25.69 -4.89
CA LEU A 334 12.03 24.96 -5.53
C LEU A 334 12.51 23.84 -6.45
N GLU A 335 13.55 24.07 -7.25
CA GLU A 335 14.15 23.04 -8.13
C GLU A 335 14.71 21.89 -7.29
N PHE A 336 15.41 22.21 -6.19
CA PHE A 336 15.86 21.22 -5.22
C PHE A 336 14.70 20.46 -4.58
N ASN A 337 13.64 21.15 -4.15
CA ASN A 337 12.46 20.52 -3.57
C ASN A 337 11.75 19.58 -4.57
N ALA A 338 11.64 19.99 -5.84
CA ALA A 338 11.04 19.19 -6.90
C ALA A 338 11.83 17.88 -7.10
N GLY A 339 13.17 17.95 -7.18
CA GLY A 339 14.01 16.76 -7.32
C GLY A 339 13.92 15.81 -6.12
N LEU A 340 13.82 16.34 -4.90
CA LEU A 340 13.59 15.51 -3.71
C LEU A 340 12.20 14.86 -3.70
N ALA A 341 11.17 15.57 -4.15
CA ALA A 341 9.82 15.02 -4.25
C ALA A 341 9.72 13.95 -5.34
N GLU A 342 10.40 14.13 -6.48
CA GLU A 342 10.50 13.14 -7.56
C GLU A 342 11.19 11.86 -7.07
N ALA A 343 12.34 11.97 -6.39
CA ALA A 343 13.01 10.81 -5.80
C ALA A 343 12.10 10.05 -4.81
N ALA A 344 11.29 10.76 -4.03
CA ALA A 344 10.32 10.13 -3.13
C ALA A 344 9.14 9.47 -3.86
N VAL A 345 8.78 9.92 -5.06
CA VAL A 345 7.81 9.20 -5.93
C VAL A 345 8.39 7.85 -6.32
N ASP A 346 9.64 7.82 -6.76
CA ASP A 346 10.33 6.61 -7.17
C ASP A 346 10.52 5.63 -6.01
N ASP A 347 10.91 6.12 -4.82
CA ASP A 347 11.05 5.31 -3.61
C ASP A 347 9.74 4.56 -3.28
N VAL A 348 8.60 5.27 -3.32
CA VAL A 348 7.29 4.66 -3.05
C VAL A 348 6.87 3.71 -4.18
N ALA A 349 7.15 4.03 -5.44
CA ALA A 349 6.86 3.14 -6.57
C ALA A 349 7.64 1.83 -6.46
N ASN A 350 8.95 1.91 -6.18
CA ASN A 350 9.81 0.74 -5.95
C ASN A 350 9.28 -0.14 -4.82
N MET A 351 8.83 0.44 -3.71
CA MET A 351 8.25 -0.34 -2.60
C MET A 351 6.94 -1.04 -2.98
N LYS A 352 6.11 -0.43 -3.84
CA LYS A 352 4.89 -1.08 -4.34
C LYS A 352 5.23 -2.30 -5.20
N GLU A 353 6.17 -2.16 -6.11
CA GLU A 353 6.62 -3.25 -6.97
C GLU A 353 7.22 -4.40 -6.14
N ARG A 354 8.02 -4.06 -5.12
CA ARG A 354 8.54 -5.04 -4.17
C ARG A 354 7.42 -5.81 -3.46
N MET A 355 6.37 -5.13 -2.99
CA MET A 355 5.22 -5.82 -2.37
C MET A 355 4.44 -6.70 -3.35
N ALA A 356 4.27 -6.25 -4.60
CA ALA A 356 3.66 -7.08 -5.65
C ALA A 356 4.48 -8.36 -5.90
N LEU A 357 5.81 -8.24 -5.96
CA LEU A 357 6.72 -9.39 -6.08
C LEU A 357 6.58 -10.33 -4.88
N GLN A 358 6.59 -9.82 -3.65
CA GLN A 358 6.44 -10.66 -2.45
C GLN A 358 5.09 -11.40 -2.44
N LEU A 359 4.01 -10.73 -2.87
CA LEU A 359 2.68 -11.35 -2.96
C LEU A 359 2.65 -12.50 -3.97
N ASN A 360 3.25 -12.30 -5.14
CA ASN A 360 3.35 -13.34 -6.17
C ASN A 360 4.16 -14.54 -5.69
N VAL A 361 5.29 -14.31 -5.02
CA VAL A 361 6.09 -15.40 -4.45
C VAL A 361 5.30 -16.15 -3.39
N LEU A 362 4.58 -15.43 -2.51
CA LEU A 362 3.74 -16.05 -1.50
C LEU A 362 2.67 -16.96 -2.11
N TYR A 363 1.95 -16.51 -3.13
CA TYR A 363 0.95 -17.34 -3.81
C TYR A 363 1.56 -18.55 -4.50
N ASN A 364 2.73 -18.42 -5.13
CA ASN A 364 3.44 -19.55 -5.72
C ASN A 364 3.84 -20.60 -4.66
N LEU A 365 4.31 -20.16 -3.49
CA LEU A 365 4.65 -21.07 -2.40
C LEU A 365 3.42 -21.81 -1.84
N VAL A 366 2.28 -21.11 -1.71
CA VAL A 366 1.02 -21.73 -1.30
C VAL A 366 0.56 -22.77 -2.33
N ALA A 367 0.60 -22.43 -3.62
CA ALA A 367 0.22 -23.36 -4.69
C ALA A 367 1.12 -24.61 -4.74
N GLN A 368 2.44 -24.46 -4.57
CA GLN A 368 3.37 -25.59 -4.49
C GLN A 368 3.07 -26.50 -3.29
N MET A 369 2.72 -25.92 -2.15
CA MET A 369 2.33 -26.68 -0.96
C MET A 369 1.05 -27.47 -1.19
N ASP A 370 0.01 -26.84 -1.78
CA ASP A 370 -1.25 -27.51 -2.07
C ASP A 370 -1.06 -28.64 -3.10
N ASN A 371 -0.22 -28.43 -4.12
CA ASN A 371 0.14 -29.48 -5.08
C ASN A 371 0.88 -30.65 -4.41
N ALA A 372 1.82 -30.36 -3.50
CA ALA A 372 2.52 -31.39 -2.75
C ALA A 372 1.56 -32.18 -1.81
N LEU A 373 0.61 -31.49 -1.17
CA LEU A 373 -0.42 -32.13 -0.34
C LEU A 373 -1.33 -33.01 -1.19
N ASN A 374 -1.78 -32.53 -2.35
CA ASN A 374 -2.59 -33.31 -3.29
C ASN A 374 -1.83 -34.54 -3.80
N ALA A 375 -0.53 -34.41 -4.10
CA ALA A 375 0.31 -35.55 -4.47
C ALA A 375 0.43 -36.58 -3.34
N GLN A 376 0.56 -36.13 -2.08
CA GLN A 376 0.57 -37.01 -0.91
C GLN A 376 -0.78 -37.70 -0.69
N LEU A 377 -1.88 -36.97 -0.83
CA LEU A 377 -3.24 -37.52 -0.75
C LEU A 377 -3.48 -38.56 -1.85
N ALA A 378 -3.07 -38.27 -3.09
CA ALA A 378 -3.15 -39.22 -4.20
C ALA A 378 -2.30 -40.48 -3.93
N ALA A 379 -1.09 -40.33 -3.40
CA ALA A 379 -0.24 -41.45 -3.02
C ALA A 379 -0.85 -42.28 -1.86
N ALA A 380 -1.45 -41.63 -0.86
CA ALA A 380 -2.14 -42.28 0.24
C ALA A 380 -3.38 -43.04 -0.25
N ALA A 381 -4.20 -42.43 -1.11
CA ALA A 381 -5.33 -43.09 -1.76
C ALA A 381 -4.88 -44.29 -2.63
N GLY A 382 -3.73 -44.16 -3.31
CA GLY A 382 -3.10 -45.27 -4.04
C GLY A 382 -2.71 -46.45 -3.14
N ARG A 383 -2.22 -46.18 -1.93
CA ARG A 383 -1.96 -47.24 -0.92
C ARG A 383 -3.25 -47.88 -0.43
N ASP A 384 -4.28 -47.09 -0.13
CA ASP A 384 -5.59 -47.61 0.30
C ASP A 384 -6.22 -48.54 -0.75
N SER A 385 -6.06 -48.19 -2.04
CA SER A 385 -6.44 -49.06 -3.17
C SER A 385 -5.73 -50.43 -3.14
N THR A 386 -4.53 -50.54 -2.57
CA THR A 386 -3.82 -51.82 -2.45
C THR A 386 -4.50 -52.73 -1.43
N SER A 387 -4.91 -52.20 -0.28
CA SER A 387 -5.69 -52.93 0.72
C SER A 387 -7.02 -53.42 0.13
N MET A 388 -7.71 -52.56 -0.63
CA MET A 388 -8.94 -52.93 -1.32
C MET A 388 -8.72 -54.07 -2.34
N LYS A 389 -7.61 -54.03 -3.10
CA LYS A 389 -7.24 -55.10 -4.05
C LYS A 389 -6.97 -56.43 -3.34
N ILE A 390 -6.34 -56.41 -2.17
CA ILE A 390 -6.07 -57.64 -1.40
C ILE A 390 -7.38 -58.28 -0.94
N LEU A 391 -8.33 -57.50 -0.43
CA LEU A 391 -9.63 -58.02 0.00
C LEU A 391 -10.46 -58.57 -1.18
N ALA A 392 -10.42 -57.89 -2.32
CA ALA A 392 -11.05 -58.38 -3.55
C ALA A 392 -10.41 -59.70 -4.03
N PHE A 393 -9.08 -59.81 -3.95
CA PHE A 393 -8.36 -61.04 -4.28
C PHE A 393 -8.75 -62.20 -3.35
N ILE A 394 -8.74 -61.98 -2.03
CA ILE A 394 -9.16 -62.97 -1.03
C ILE A 394 -10.59 -63.43 -1.33
N SER A 395 -11.51 -62.50 -1.57
CA SER A 395 -12.89 -62.81 -1.95
C SER A 395 -12.96 -63.65 -3.22
N ALA A 396 -12.21 -63.30 -4.28
CA ALA A 396 -12.18 -64.04 -5.53
C ALA A 396 -11.68 -65.49 -5.39
N VAL A 397 -10.78 -65.75 -4.42
CA VAL A 397 -10.30 -67.10 -4.09
C VAL A 397 -11.36 -67.93 -3.35
N PHE A 398 -12.06 -67.34 -2.38
CA PHE A 398 -12.99 -68.08 -1.51
C PHE A 398 -14.43 -68.18 -2.05
N LEU A 399 -14.85 -67.27 -2.93
CA LEU A 399 -16.23 -67.21 -3.45
C LEU A 399 -16.63 -68.49 -4.22
N PRO A 400 -15.81 -69.03 -5.15
CA PRO A 400 -16.21 -70.21 -5.93
C PRO A 400 -16.31 -71.47 -5.06
N GLY A 401 -15.35 -71.67 -4.15
CA GLY A 401 -15.37 -72.79 -3.21
C GLY A 401 -16.55 -72.75 -2.25
N SER A 402 -16.88 -71.56 -1.74
CA SER A 402 -18.04 -71.35 -0.85
C SER A 402 -19.37 -71.57 -1.58
N PHE A 403 -19.46 -71.14 -2.85
CA PHE A 403 -20.65 -71.35 -3.67
C PHE A 403 -20.89 -72.84 -3.94
N VAL A 404 -19.85 -73.57 -4.37
CA VAL A 404 -19.96 -75.02 -4.61
C VAL A 404 -20.30 -75.77 -3.32
N ALA A 405 -19.69 -75.41 -2.19
CA ALA A 405 -20.02 -75.98 -0.89
C ALA A 405 -21.48 -75.71 -0.49
N THR A 406 -21.96 -74.49 -0.70
CA THR A 406 -23.38 -74.13 -0.46
C THR A 406 -24.31 -74.96 -1.32
N VAL A 407 -24.04 -75.09 -2.62
CA VAL A 407 -24.86 -75.90 -3.55
C VAL A 407 -24.88 -77.37 -3.15
N MET A 408 -23.75 -77.93 -2.72
CA MET A 408 -23.67 -79.30 -2.21
C MET A 408 -24.34 -79.48 -0.84
N SER A 409 -24.60 -78.39 -0.10
CA SER A 409 -25.31 -78.40 1.18
C SER A 409 -26.83 -78.26 1.04
N ILE A 410 -27.36 -78.03 -0.17
CA ILE A 410 -28.80 -77.95 -0.41
C ILE A 410 -29.36 -79.38 -0.46
N ASP A 411 -30.35 -79.69 0.40
CA ASP A 411 -31.05 -80.99 0.49
C ASP A 411 -31.73 -81.47 -0.81
N MET A 412 -31.76 -80.62 -1.84
CA MET A 412 -32.29 -80.95 -3.17
C MET A 412 -31.42 -82.00 -3.90
N PHE A 413 -30.15 -82.17 -3.50
CA PHE A 413 -29.23 -83.13 -4.09
C PHE A 413 -28.84 -84.19 -3.06
N ASP A 414 -29.23 -85.45 -3.29
CA ASP A 414 -28.84 -86.56 -2.41
C ASP A 414 -27.43 -87.05 -2.76
N TRP A 415 -26.47 -86.69 -1.92
CA TRP A 415 -25.06 -87.02 -2.08
C TRP A 415 -24.65 -88.34 -1.42
N ARG A 416 -25.59 -89.07 -0.79
CA ARG A 416 -25.39 -90.43 -0.26
C ARG A 416 -26.07 -91.38 -1.24
N TYR A 417 -25.33 -92.22 -1.96
CA TYR A 417 -25.99 -93.24 -2.79
C TYR A 417 -26.16 -94.52 -1.99
N SER A 418 -27.41 -94.98 -1.92
CA SER A 418 -27.83 -96.30 -1.46
C SER A 418 -27.15 -97.38 -2.30
N SER A 419 -26.38 -98.26 -1.65
CA SER A 419 -25.90 -99.51 -2.24
C SER A 419 -27.10 -100.34 -2.70
N ALA A 420 -27.27 -100.50 -4.01
CA ALA A 420 -28.21 -101.44 -4.60
C ALA A 420 -27.45 -102.74 -4.95
N ASP A 421 -27.09 -103.51 -3.93
CA ASP A 421 -27.19 -104.97 -4.00
C ASP A 421 -27.39 -105.54 -2.59
N GLY A 422 -28.20 -106.59 -2.49
CA GLY A 422 -28.92 -106.95 -1.28
C GLY A 422 -28.09 -107.50 -0.11
N ARG A 423 -28.68 -107.26 1.08
CA ARG A 423 -28.51 -107.91 2.39
C ARG A 423 -27.44 -107.37 3.32
N ASP A 424 -27.97 -107.04 4.51
CA ASP A 424 -27.33 -106.97 5.82
C ASP A 424 -26.25 -105.90 6.00
N GLU A 425 -26.64 -104.68 6.38
CA GLU A 425 -25.71 -103.64 6.82
C GLU A 425 -25.95 -103.23 8.27
N GLY A 426 -25.27 -103.94 9.16
CA GLY A 426 -24.64 -103.30 10.32
C GLY A 426 -23.22 -102.91 9.91
N GLY A 427 -22.81 -101.66 10.16
CA GLY A 427 -21.42 -101.26 9.97
C GLY A 427 -21.26 -99.76 9.82
N ALA A 428 -20.72 -99.13 10.88
CA ALA A 428 -20.06 -97.82 10.90
C ALA A 428 -20.06 -97.04 9.57
N ASP A 429 -21.16 -96.33 9.32
CA ASP A 429 -21.39 -95.60 8.09
C ASP A 429 -20.43 -94.41 7.99
N GLY A 430 -19.69 -94.31 6.88
CA GLY A 430 -18.63 -93.33 6.68
C GLY A 430 -19.12 -91.90 6.91
N VAL A 431 -18.45 -91.18 7.82
CA VAL A 431 -18.76 -89.78 8.16
C VAL A 431 -18.46 -88.81 6.98
N VAL A 432 -17.88 -89.33 5.89
CA VAL A 432 -17.58 -88.60 4.65
C VAL A 432 -18.18 -89.36 3.47
N SER A 433 -19.00 -88.69 2.64
CA SER A 433 -19.55 -89.28 1.41
C SER A 433 -18.44 -89.60 0.40
N ASP A 434 -18.51 -90.76 -0.26
CA ASP A 434 -17.60 -91.20 -1.33
C ASP A 434 -17.53 -90.22 -2.52
N ARG A 435 -18.49 -89.29 -2.62
CA ARG A 435 -18.54 -88.25 -3.67
C ARG A 435 -17.82 -86.95 -3.28
N PHE A 436 -17.13 -86.90 -2.13
CA PHE A 436 -16.36 -85.72 -1.70
C PHE A 436 -15.31 -85.28 -2.73
N TRP A 437 -14.81 -86.18 -3.58
CA TRP A 437 -13.89 -85.83 -4.67
C TRP A 437 -14.50 -84.85 -5.69
N ILE A 438 -15.82 -84.91 -5.92
CA ILE A 438 -16.53 -84.07 -6.90
C ILE A 438 -16.45 -82.59 -6.52
N TYR A 439 -16.43 -82.28 -5.22
CA TYR A 439 -16.22 -80.92 -4.72
C TYR A 439 -14.90 -80.34 -5.27
N TRP A 440 -13.80 -81.08 -5.15
CA TRP A 440 -12.48 -80.62 -5.58
C TRP A 440 -12.38 -80.48 -7.10
N VAL A 441 -13.03 -81.37 -7.85
CA VAL A 441 -13.07 -81.34 -9.33
C VAL A 441 -13.80 -80.13 -9.87
N ILE A 442 -14.79 -79.61 -9.16
CA ILE A 442 -15.58 -78.46 -9.60
C ILE A 442 -15.02 -77.17 -9.02
N ALA A 443 -14.72 -77.16 -7.71
CA ALA A 443 -14.26 -75.96 -7.01
C ALA A 443 -12.89 -75.47 -7.49
N VAL A 444 -11.92 -76.37 -7.73
CA VAL A 444 -10.56 -75.97 -8.15
C VAL A 444 -10.56 -75.33 -9.54
N PRO A 445 -11.13 -75.95 -10.61
CA PRO A 445 -11.17 -75.32 -11.93
C PRO A 445 -11.98 -74.04 -11.95
N LEU A 446 -13.09 -73.96 -11.20
CA LEU A 446 -13.90 -72.75 -11.11
C LEU A 446 -13.12 -71.60 -10.46
N THR A 447 -12.38 -71.89 -9.38
CA THR A 447 -11.49 -70.90 -8.73
C THR A 447 -10.38 -70.45 -9.68
N VAL A 448 -9.76 -71.38 -10.41
CA VAL A 448 -8.75 -71.05 -11.43
C VAL A 448 -9.34 -70.16 -12.52
N LEU A 449 -10.56 -70.45 -12.99
CA LEU A 449 -11.24 -69.65 -14.02
C LEU A 449 -11.55 -68.23 -13.50
N THR A 450 -12.05 -68.09 -12.28
CA THR A 450 -12.31 -66.77 -11.66
C THR A 450 -11.02 -65.95 -11.53
N LEU A 451 -9.93 -66.56 -11.10
CA LEU A 451 -8.63 -65.88 -10.98
C LEU A 451 -8.04 -65.49 -12.34
N ILE A 452 -8.16 -66.34 -13.37
CA ILE A 452 -7.74 -66.04 -14.75
C ILE A 452 -8.55 -64.88 -15.30
N GLY A 453 -9.88 -64.89 -15.13
CA GLY A 453 -10.77 -63.82 -15.57
C GLY A 453 -10.43 -62.47 -14.93
N TRP A 454 -10.24 -62.46 -13.60
CA TRP A 454 -9.81 -61.26 -12.88
C TRP A 454 -8.43 -60.78 -13.32
N GLY A 455 -7.46 -61.68 -13.45
CA GLY A 455 -6.10 -61.36 -13.89
C GLY A 455 -6.05 -60.79 -15.31
N PHE A 456 -6.84 -61.33 -16.24
CA PHE A 456 -6.96 -60.82 -17.59
C PHE A 456 -7.58 -59.42 -17.62
N TRP A 457 -8.70 -59.22 -16.91
CA TRP A 457 -9.34 -57.91 -16.81
C TRP A 457 -8.38 -56.85 -16.23
N TRP A 458 -7.68 -57.19 -15.15
CA TRP A 458 -6.70 -56.33 -14.51
C TRP A 458 -5.53 -55.94 -15.45
N ARG A 459 -5.04 -56.90 -16.25
CA ARG A 459 -3.98 -56.65 -17.26
C ARG A 459 -4.45 -55.66 -18.33
N VAL A 460 -5.68 -55.81 -18.82
CA VAL A 460 -6.26 -54.91 -19.83
C VAL A 460 -6.45 -53.50 -19.27
N GLU A 461 -6.95 -53.40 -18.04
CA GLU A 461 -7.18 -52.11 -17.37
C GLU A 461 -5.86 -51.34 -17.16
N ILE A 462 -4.80 -52.04 -16.73
CA ILE A 462 -3.46 -51.43 -16.59
C ILE A 462 -2.91 -50.95 -17.94
N ALA A 463 -3.13 -51.71 -19.03
CA ALA A 463 -2.67 -51.32 -20.36
C ALA A 463 -3.34 -50.01 -20.81
N LYS A 464 -4.67 -49.92 -20.66
CA LYS A 464 -5.44 -48.70 -20.94
C LYS A 464 -4.99 -47.51 -20.08
N PHE A 465 -4.76 -47.73 -18.79
CA PHE A 465 -4.28 -46.68 -17.89
C PHE A 465 -2.90 -46.14 -18.32
N LYS A 466 -1.97 -47.03 -18.71
CA LYS A 466 -0.63 -46.62 -19.18
C LYS A 466 -0.67 -45.83 -20.48
N GLU A 467 -1.54 -46.21 -21.41
CA GLU A 467 -1.73 -45.45 -22.66
C GLU A 467 -2.31 -44.05 -22.38
N ASN A 468 -3.36 -43.96 -21.56
CA ASN A 468 -3.95 -42.69 -21.17
C ASN A 468 -2.95 -41.79 -20.41
N PHE A 469 -2.15 -42.37 -19.51
CA PHE A 469 -1.14 -41.61 -18.76
C PHE A 469 -0.03 -41.08 -19.67
N LYS A 470 0.47 -41.89 -20.61
CA LYS A 470 1.46 -41.43 -21.60
C LYS A 470 0.89 -40.34 -22.50
N ALA A 471 -0.38 -40.42 -22.88
CA ALA A 471 -1.03 -39.39 -23.68
C ALA A 471 -1.10 -38.05 -22.93
N VAL A 472 -1.39 -38.06 -21.62
CA VAL A 472 -1.42 -36.84 -20.79
C VAL A 472 -0.02 -36.24 -20.62
N VAL A 473 1.00 -37.06 -20.29
CA VAL A 473 2.37 -36.58 -20.10
C VAL A 473 2.98 -36.02 -21.40
N ASN A 474 2.72 -36.66 -22.55
CA ASN A 474 3.21 -36.16 -23.83
C ASN A 474 2.49 -34.89 -24.32
N VAL A 475 1.33 -34.54 -23.74
CA VAL A 475 0.65 -33.27 -24.03
C VAL A 475 1.32 -32.11 -23.30
N ASP A 476 1.83 -32.32 -22.08
CA ASP A 476 2.61 -31.33 -21.34
C ASP A 476 4.06 -31.16 -21.85
N GLU A 477 4.60 -32.16 -22.55
CA GLU A 477 5.96 -32.14 -23.10
C GLU A 477 6.06 -31.55 -24.52
N LYS A 478 4.93 -31.18 -25.15
CA LYS A 478 5.00 -30.33 -26.33
C LYS A 478 5.46 -28.95 -25.87
N PRO A 479 6.64 -28.46 -26.32
CA PRO A 479 7.02 -27.09 -26.01
C PRO A 479 5.91 -26.19 -26.52
N GLU A 480 5.55 -25.16 -25.73
CA GLU A 480 4.87 -23.98 -26.26
C GLU A 480 5.56 -23.66 -27.59
N VAL A 481 4.78 -23.73 -28.67
CA VAL A 481 5.21 -23.19 -29.95
C VAL A 481 5.67 -21.77 -29.64
N SER A 482 6.94 -21.52 -29.93
CA SER A 482 7.59 -20.24 -29.81
C SER A 482 6.66 -19.16 -30.37
N VAL A 483 6.13 -18.32 -29.48
CA VAL A 483 5.43 -17.06 -29.83
C VAL A 483 6.39 -16.07 -30.53
N GLN A 484 7.62 -16.49 -30.84
CA GLN A 484 8.61 -15.72 -31.59
C GLN A 484 8.31 -15.65 -33.10
N ASP A 485 7.55 -16.58 -33.68
CA ASP A 485 7.36 -16.62 -35.15
C ASP A 485 6.07 -15.93 -35.64
N ASP A 486 5.13 -15.58 -34.76
CA ASP A 486 3.89 -14.87 -35.13
C ASP A 486 4.01 -13.32 -35.05
N MET A 487 5.13 -12.80 -34.55
CA MET A 487 5.43 -11.36 -34.61
C MET A 487 6.21 -10.95 -35.86
N GLU A 488 6.95 -11.86 -36.51
CA GLU A 488 7.69 -11.52 -37.75
C GLU A 488 6.79 -11.45 -39.00
N GLN A 489 5.62 -12.09 -39.01
CA GLN A 489 4.67 -11.99 -40.13
C GLN A 489 3.65 -10.84 -40.02
N ARG A 490 3.58 -10.14 -38.87
CA ARG A 490 2.71 -8.96 -38.72
C ARG A 490 3.42 -7.65 -39.07
N ASP A 491 4.74 -7.61 -39.03
CA ASP A 491 5.52 -6.40 -39.38
C ASP A 491 5.82 -6.27 -40.89
N GLU A 492 5.54 -7.31 -41.71
CA GLU A 492 5.70 -7.22 -43.17
C GLU A 492 4.51 -6.53 -43.88
N LYS A 493 3.45 -6.13 -43.16
CA LYS A 493 2.25 -5.51 -43.75
C LYS A 493 1.99 -4.05 -43.41
N ILE A 494 2.90 -3.36 -42.73
CA ILE A 494 2.78 -1.91 -42.52
C ILE A 494 4.10 -1.24 -42.93
N GLY A 495 4.10 -0.67 -44.13
CA GLY A 495 5.22 0.12 -44.67
C GLY A 495 5.56 1.35 -43.81
N PRO A 496 6.71 1.98 -44.06
CA PRO A 496 7.37 2.84 -43.09
C PRO A 496 6.72 4.23 -43.04
N LEU A 497 6.31 4.66 -41.86
CA LEU A 497 6.04 6.07 -41.59
C LEU A 497 6.80 6.55 -40.35
N VAL A 498 7.77 7.42 -40.64
CA VAL A 498 8.28 8.53 -39.82
C VAL A 498 9.40 8.21 -38.82
N SER A 499 10.62 8.24 -39.35
CA SER A 499 11.79 8.81 -38.66
C SER A 499 11.81 10.32 -38.92
N ILE A 500 11.60 11.17 -37.90
CA ILE A 500 12.09 12.56 -37.92
C ILE A 500 12.53 12.97 -36.51
N ARG A 501 13.86 13.04 -36.31
CA ARG A 501 14.45 14.01 -35.36
C ARG A 501 15.72 14.62 -35.96
N SER A 502 15.61 15.92 -36.26
CA SER A 502 16.67 16.97 -36.28
C SER A 502 17.68 17.04 -37.44
N ARG A 503 17.59 18.09 -38.29
CA ARG A 503 18.53 19.25 -38.36
C ARG A 503 18.36 20.10 -39.65
N MET A 504 18.76 21.38 -39.53
CA MET A 504 18.97 22.46 -40.54
C MET A 504 17.69 23.20 -40.98
N GLY A 505 17.56 24.54 -40.98
CA GLY A 505 18.52 25.65 -40.90
C GLY A 505 18.58 26.39 -42.26
N LEU A 506 18.21 27.68 -42.28
CA LEU A 506 18.31 28.67 -43.38
C LEU A 506 17.38 28.35 -44.58
N VAL A 507 16.57 29.27 -45.15
CA VAL A 507 16.67 30.71 -45.43
C VAL A 507 15.32 31.39 -45.22
#